data_AF-A0A928IVW4-F1
#
_entry.id   AF-A0A928IVW4-F1
#
_cell.length_a   1.000
_cell.length_b   1.000
_cell.length_c   1.000
_cell.angle_alpha   90.00
_cell.angle_beta   90.00
_cell.angle_gamma   90.00
#
_symmetry.space_group_name_H-M   'P 1'
#
loop_
_entity.id
_entity.type
_entity.pdbx_description
1 polymer ?
#
loop_
_entity_poly.entity_id
_entity_poly.type
_entity_poly.pdbx_seq_one_letter_code
_entity_poly.pdbx_strand_id
1 'polypeptide(L)'
;MRKYNALIIQEKLRTREYITIPDIQLEFFLHYVHAKEFLEQLICRGWVANEPEGLKYPVLKSYMALRRIERSEVDTFIERITVDAATALMAVVKRSARGGASYKDIYKEVRGERDTREAVRLLIECRLIYKFNDRYFSCVSENTALILSALSRKKIDLDCDEDAPVTQDYYEVLRDLFEPLFAEE
;
A
#
# COMPACT_ATOMS: atom_id res chain seq x y z
N MET A 1 5.13 23.23 2.21
CA MET A 1 5.67 21.87 2.45
C MET A 1 6.39 21.36 1.20
N ARG A 2 7.63 20.88 1.35
CA ARG A 2 8.34 20.12 0.30
C ARG A 2 7.51 18.87 -0.06
N LYS A 3 7.49 18.52 -1.34
CA LYS A 3 6.78 17.34 -1.84
C LYS A 3 7.70 16.14 -1.69
N TYR A 4 7.31 15.17 -0.89
CA TYR A 4 8.04 13.91 -0.72
C TYR A 4 7.25 12.79 -1.38
N ASN A 5 7.89 12.09 -2.31
CA ASN A 5 7.32 10.92 -2.96
C ASN A 5 8.21 9.71 -2.61
N ALA A 6 7.76 8.50 -2.98
CA ALA A 6 8.48 7.27 -2.65
C ALA A 6 9.96 7.29 -3.09
N LEU A 7 10.24 7.87 -4.27
CA LEU A 7 11.59 7.96 -4.84
C LEU A 7 12.52 8.83 -3.98
N ILE A 8 12.05 10.01 -3.58
CA ILE A 8 12.83 10.92 -2.72
C ILE A 8 13.12 10.23 -1.38
N ILE A 9 12.15 9.52 -0.81
CA ILE A 9 12.32 8.84 0.47
C ILE A 9 13.34 7.70 0.34
N GLN A 10 13.24 6.89 -0.72
CA GLN A 10 14.20 5.82 -1.00
C GLN A 10 15.61 6.37 -1.19
N GLU A 11 15.79 7.45 -1.93
CA GLU A 11 17.09 8.09 -2.12
C GLU A 11 17.69 8.54 -0.77
N LYS A 12 16.86 9.11 0.12
CA LYS A 12 17.27 9.52 1.47
C LYS A 12 17.61 8.34 2.39
N LEU A 13 16.93 7.21 2.23
CA LEU A 13 17.19 6.01 3.02
C LEU A 13 18.38 5.21 2.49
N ARG A 14 18.68 5.28 1.20
CA ARG A 14 19.71 4.46 0.54
C ARG A 14 21.09 4.56 1.20
N THR A 15 21.44 5.75 1.69
CA THR A 15 22.73 6.03 2.33
C THR A 15 22.71 5.83 3.84
N ARG A 16 21.56 5.47 4.44
CA ARG A 16 21.39 5.32 5.87
C ARG A 16 21.40 3.84 6.24
N GLU A 17 22.03 3.52 7.37
CA GLU A 17 21.94 2.19 8.00
C GLU A 17 20.82 2.14 9.04
N TYR A 18 20.54 3.28 9.67
CA TYR A 18 19.51 3.43 10.68
C TYR A 18 18.73 4.73 10.46
N ILE A 19 17.50 4.76 10.98
CA ILE A 19 16.67 5.95 11.05
C ILE A 19 16.05 6.10 12.43
N THR A 20 15.88 7.34 12.86
CA THR A 20 15.21 7.70 14.12
C THR A 20 14.04 8.64 13.86
N ILE A 21 13.14 8.82 14.83
CA ILE A 21 12.08 9.84 14.73
C ILE A 21 12.68 11.25 14.55
N PRO A 22 13.72 11.68 15.32
CA PRO A 22 14.39 12.96 15.09
C PRO A 22 14.96 13.13 13.68
N ASP A 23 15.54 12.08 13.09
CA ASP A 23 15.99 12.12 11.69
C ASP A 23 14.84 12.45 10.73
N ILE A 24 13.68 11.80 10.92
CA ILE A 24 12.48 12.03 10.11
C ILE A 24 11.96 13.45 10.30
N GLN A 25 11.91 13.93 11.55
CA GLN A 25 11.48 15.31 11.85
C GLN A 25 12.34 16.35 11.13
N LEU A 26 13.66 16.18 11.13
CA LEU A 26 14.61 17.10 10.50
C LEU A 26 14.59 17.00 8.97
N GLU A 27 14.63 15.78 8.42
CA GLU A 27 14.70 15.56 6.98
C GLU A 27 13.40 15.96 6.26
N PHE A 28 12.25 15.65 6.89
CA PHE A 28 10.93 15.84 6.28
C PHE A 28 10.15 17.02 6.85
N PHE A 29 10.70 17.76 7.83
CA PHE A 29 10.06 18.89 8.51
C PHE A 29 8.71 18.51 9.13
N LEU A 30 8.69 17.41 9.87
CA LEU A 30 7.49 16.86 10.52
C LEU A 30 7.53 17.09 12.03
N HIS A 31 6.36 17.31 12.63
CA HIS A 31 6.18 17.24 14.08
C HIS A 31 6.28 15.78 14.55
N TYR A 32 6.55 15.58 15.84
CA TYR A 32 6.79 14.26 16.42
C TYR A 32 5.70 13.23 16.08
N VAL A 33 4.43 13.60 16.19
CA VAL A 33 3.29 12.71 15.89
C VAL A 33 3.33 12.26 14.42
N HIS A 34 3.44 13.19 13.48
CA HIS A 34 3.52 12.86 12.06
C HIS A 34 4.81 12.12 11.68
N ALA A 35 5.92 12.39 12.37
CA ALA A 35 7.17 11.66 12.16
C ALA A 35 7.08 10.22 12.67
N LYS A 36 6.35 9.98 13.77
CA LYS A 36 6.04 8.65 14.27
C LYS A 36 5.14 7.88 13.29
N GLU A 37 4.06 8.50 12.82
CA GLU A 37 3.21 7.90 11.79
C GLU A 37 4.01 7.59 10.51
N PHE A 38 4.87 8.51 10.08
CA PHE A 38 5.75 8.29 8.93
C PHE A 38 6.67 7.09 9.15
N LEU A 39 7.27 6.93 10.33
CA LEU A 39 8.10 5.78 10.68
C LEU A 39 7.27 4.48 10.64
N GLU A 40 6.06 4.47 11.19
CA GLU A 40 5.15 3.32 11.13
C GLU A 40 4.84 2.95 9.67
N GLN A 41 4.66 3.92 8.79
CA GLN A 41 4.49 3.69 7.36
C GLN A 41 5.75 3.10 6.72
N LEU A 42 6.96 3.54 7.11
CA LEU A 42 8.22 2.94 6.63
C LEU A 42 8.39 1.49 7.08
N ILE A 43 8.02 1.18 8.32
CA ILE A 43 8.05 -0.17 8.88
C ILE A 43 7.04 -1.06 8.16
N CYS A 44 5.79 -0.59 8.05
CA CYS A 44 4.75 -1.30 7.33
C CYS A 44 5.12 -1.49 5.86
N ARG A 45 5.85 -0.56 5.24
CA ARG A 45 6.37 -0.68 3.88
C ARG A 45 7.50 -1.70 3.73
N GLY A 46 8.09 -2.13 4.83
CA GLY A 46 9.26 -3.00 4.91
C GLY A 46 10.58 -2.30 4.59
N TRP A 47 10.63 -0.96 4.52
CA TRP A 47 11.89 -0.23 4.31
C TRP A 47 12.70 -0.06 5.59
N VAL A 48 12.05 -0.28 6.73
CA VAL A 48 12.62 -0.16 8.06
C VAL A 48 12.17 -1.37 8.89
N ALA A 49 13.06 -1.90 9.73
CA ALA A 49 12.73 -3.04 10.58
C ALA A 49 11.72 -2.65 11.66
N ASN A 50 10.85 -3.59 12.05
CA ASN A 50 9.90 -3.38 13.14
C ASN A 50 10.57 -3.37 14.51
N GLU A 51 11.72 -4.06 14.65
CA GLU A 51 12.46 -4.15 15.90
C GLU A 51 13.60 -3.11 15.93
N PRO A 52 13.55 -2.12 16.85
CA PRO A 52 14.60 -1.13 16.98
C PRO A 52 15.79 -1.62 17.81
N GLU A 53 16.98 -1.09 17.49
CA GLU A 53 18.18 -1.16 18.33
C GLU A 53 18.25 0.09 19.22
N GLY A 54 17.59 0.03 20.38
CA GLY A 54 17.40 1.18 21.24
C GLY A 54 16.42 2.19 20.63
N LEU A 55 16.92 3.37 20.23
CA LEU A 55 16.10 4.41 19.56
C LEU A 55 16.27 4.43 18.03
N LYS A 56 17.08 3.52 17.49
CA LYS A 56 17.45 3.45 16.07
C LYS A 56 16.73 2.30 15.41
N TYR A 57 16.09 2.56 14.28
CA TYR A 57 15.44 1.52 13.49
C TYR A 57 16.31 1.17 12.28
N PRO A 58 16.71 -0.10 12.12
CA PRO A 58 17.49 -0.56 10.98
C PRO A 58 16.80 -0.29 9.65
N VAL A 59 17.53 0.26 8.67
CA VAL A 59 17.06 0.47 7.31
C VAL A 59 17.29 -0.79 6.48
N LEU A 60 16.20 -1.35 5.96
CA LEU A 60 16.19 -2.63 5.26
C LEU A 60 16.46 -2.46 3.76
N LYS A 61 17.74 -2.43 3.38
CA LYS A 61 18.20 -2.21 1.99
C LYS A 61 17.71 -3.30 1.02
N SER A 62 17.64 -4.56 1.47
CA SER A 62 17.12 -5.69 0.68
C SER A 62 15.64 -5.55 0.34
N TYR A 63 14.86 -4.84 1.18
CA TYR A 63 13.41 -4.67 1.07
C TYR A 63 13.01 -3.29 0.52
N MET A 64 13.98 -2.44 0.15
CA MET A 64 13.71 -1.23 -0.63
C MET A 64 13.06 -1.55 -1.99
N ALA A 65 13.18 -2.80 -2.43
CA ALA A 65 12.55 -3.37 -3.63
C ALA A 65 11.13 -3.92 -3.41
N LEU A 66 10.36 -3.37 -2.44
CA LEU A 66 8.96 -3.72 -2.12
C LEU A 66 8.85 -4.85 -1.06
N ARG A 67 8.10 -4.62 0.02
CA ARG A 67 7.75 -5.63 1.04
C ARG A 67 6.95 -6.78 0.42
N ARG A 68 7.22 -8.01 0.89
CA ARG A 68 6.34 -9.17 0.69
C ARG A 68 5.05 -8.94 1.51
N ILE A 69 3.90 -8.91 0.84
CA ILE A 69 2.61 -8.77 1.50
C ILE A 69 2.29 -10.03 2.30
N GLU A 70 1.70 -9.86 3.48
CA GLU A 70 1.25 -10.98 4.31
C GLU A 70 -0.12 -11.47 3.84
N ARG A 71 -0.36 -12.79 3.89
CA ARG A 71 -1.64 -13.40 3.47
C ARG A 71 -2.85 -12.77 4.20
N SER A 72 -2.71 -12.47 5.49
CA SER A 72 -3.76 -11.86 6.30
C SER A 72 -4.20 -10.46 5.82
N GLU A 73 -3.29 -9.68 5.21
CA GLU A 73 -3.60 -8.35 4.67
C GLU A 73 -4.45 -8.44 3.39
N VAL A 74 -4.24 -9.53 2.64
CA VAL A 74 -4.99 -9.85 1.43
C VAL A 74 -6.39 -10.35 1.78
N ASP A 75 -6.52 -11.26 2.74
CA ASP A 75 -7.81 -11.83 3.14
C ASP A 75 -8.77 -10.73 3.62
N THR A 76 -8.26 -9.82 4.48
CA THR A 76 -9.01 -8.65 4.96
C THR A 76 -9.44 -7.73 3.81
N PHE A 77 -8.59 -7.57 2.80
CA PHE A 77 -8.90 -6.75 1.64
C PHE A 77 -9.99 -7.40 0.79
N ILE A 78 -9.87 -8.68 0.46
CA ILE A 78 -10.87 -9.43 -0.33
C ILE A 78 -12.24 -9.31 0.30
N GLU A 79 -12.38 -9.46 1.62
CA GLU A 79 -13.67 -9.37 2.30
C GLU A 79 -14.36 -8.01 2.12
N ARG A 80 -13.59 -6.92 2.12
CA ARG A 80 -14.09 -5.55 2.20
C ARG A 80 -13.99 -4.76 0.89
N ILE A 81 -13.45 -5.37 -0.16
CA ILE A 81 -13.11 -4.68 -1.40
C ILE A 81 -14.35 -4.18 -2.15
N THR A 82 -14.25 -2.95 -2.64
CA THR A 82 -15.26 -2.33 -3.51
C THR A 82 -14.66 -2.03 -4.88
N VAL A 83 -15.52 -1.80 -5.89
CA VAL A 83 -15.13 -1.34 -7.23
C VAL A 83 -14.29 -0.07 -7.14
N ASP A 84 -14.65 0.85 -6.26
CA ASP A 84 -13.95 2.12 -6.06
C ASP A 84 -12.59 1.92 -5.40
N ALA A 85 -12.48 1.02 -4.41
CA ALA A 85 -11.20 0.66 -3.78
C ALA A 85 -10.24 0.01 -4.79
N ALA A 86 -10.74 -0.89 -5.64
CA ALA A 86 -9.97 -1.49 -6.73
C ALA A 86 -9.47 -0.44 -7.73
N THR A 87 -10.35 0.46 -8.13
CA THR A 87 -10.05 1.55 -9.08
C THR A 87 -9.03 2.52 -8.48
N ALA A 88 -9.17 2.85 -7.20
CA ALA A 88 -8.22 3.70 -6.48
C ALA A 88 -6.83 3.04 -6.39
N LEU A 89 -6.76 1.74 -6.08
CA LEU A 89 -5.50 1.01 -6.02
C LEU A 89 -4.78 1.04 -7.37
N MET A 90 -5.51 0.85 -8.48
CA MET A 90 -4.94 0.96 -9.82
C MET A 90 -4.49 2.37 -10.18
N ALA A 91 -5.20 3.40 -9.74
CA ALA A 91 -4.78 4.78 -9.92
C ALA A 91 -3.41 5.03 -9.25
N VAL A 92 -3.19 4.44 -8.07
CA VAL A 92 -1.91 4.50 -7.35
C VAL A 92 -0.82 3.72 -8.10
N VAL A 93 -1.12 2.52 -8.59
CA VAL A 93 -0.20 1.68 -9.39
C VAL A 93 0.25 2.39 -10.66
N LYS A 94 -0.67 2.94 -11.46
CA LYS A 94 -0.35 3.69 -12.70
C LYS A 94 0.62 4.86 -12.47
N ARG A 95 0.79 5.30 -11.23
CA ARG A 95 1.67 6.41 -10.84
C ARG A 95 2.85 5.97 -9.96
N SER A 96 3.02 4.68 -9.66
CA SER A 96 4.13 4.13 -8.86
C SER A 96 5.48 4.58 -9.43
N ALA A 97 5.66 4.43 -10.74
CA ALA A 97 6.87 4.81 -11.47
C ALA A 97 7.20 6.32 -11.40
N ARG A 98 6.24 7.16 -11.03
CA ARG A 98 6.41 8.62 -10.82
C ARG A 98 6.57 8.97 -9.33
N GLY A 99 6.73 7.98 -8.48
CA GLY A 99 6.87 8.12 -7.03
C GLY A 99 5.56 8.12 -6.24
N GLY A 100 4.41 7.89 -6.89
CA GLY A 100 3.10 7.80 -6.24
C GLY A 100 1.99 8.60 -6.93
N ALA A 101 0.73 8.36 -6.55
CA ALA A 101 -0.44 9.10 -7.03
C ALA A 101 -0.88 10.16 -6.02
N SER A 102 -1.41 11.27 -6.51
CA SER A 102 -2.09 12.23 -5.64
C SER A 102 -3.57 11.91 -5.46
N TYR A 103 -4.21 12.49 -4.44
CA TYR A 103 -5.66 12.37 -4.27
C TYR A 103 -6.43 12.81 -5.54
N LYS A 104 -5.93 13.84 -6.23
CA LYS A 104 -6.52 14.30 -7.50
C LYS A 104 -6.37 13.27 -8.62
N ASP A 105 -5.30 12.47 -8.63
CA ASP A 105 -5.13 11.41 -9.60
C ASP A 105 -6.11 10.25 -9.34
N ILE A 106 -6.33 9.92 -8.07
CA ILE A 106 -7.31 8.90 -7.65
C ILE A 106 -8.75 9.36 -7.97
N TYR A 107 -9.09 10.61 -7.62
CA TYR A 107 -10.40 11.21 -7.88
C TYR A 107 -10.79 11.29 -9.37
N LYS A 108 -9.82 11.30 -10.28
CA LYS A 108 -10.12 11.25 -11.73
C LYS A 108 -10.61 9.88 -12.19
N GLU A 109 -10.26 8.83 -11.45
CA GLU A 109 -10.58 7.46 -11.80
C GLU A 109 -11.79 6.96 -11.00
N VAL A 110 -11.89 7.32 -9.70
CA VAL A 110 -13.02 7.01 -8.83
C VAL A 110 -14.09 8.08 -8.94
N ARG A 111 -15.32 7.71 -9.33
CA ARG A 111 -16.41 8.66 -9.59
C ARG A 111 -17.12 9.07 -8.30
N GLY A 112 -16.65 10.13 -7.66
CA GLY A 112 -17.34 10.74 -6.51
C GLY A 112 -16.37 11.06 -5.38
N GLU A 113 -16.55 12.20 -4.72
CA GLU A 113 -15.62 12.62 -3.67
C GLU A 113 -15.72 11.72 -2.44
N ARG A 114 -16.95 11.36 -2.05
CA ARG A 114 -17.20 10.45 -0.93
C ARG A 114 -16.57 9.08 -1.17
N ASP A 115 -16.82 8.51 -2.34
CA ASP A 115 -16.34 7.17 -2.70
C ASP A 115 -14.82 7.14 -2.81
N THR A 116 -14.21 8.22 -3.33
CA THR A 116 -12.75 8.37 -3.33
C THR A 116 -12.18 8.38 -1.91
N ARG A 117 -12.81 9.09 -0.96
CA ARG A 117 -12.33 9.12 0.45
C ARG A 117 -12.44 7.75 1.10
N GLU A 118 -13.55 7.06 0.87
CA GLU A 118 -13.81 5.74 1.44
C GLU A 118 -12.86 4.68 0.89
N ALA A 119 -12.65 4.68 -0.43
CA ALA A 119 -11.67 3.84 -1.11
C ALA A 119 -10.25 4.06 -0.57
N VAL A 120 -9.79 5.32 -0.48
CA VAL A 120 -8.47 5.65 0.07
C VAL A 120 -8.34 5.21 1.53
N ARG A 121 -9.38 5.43 2.35
CA ARG A 121 -9.40 5.01 3.75
C ARG A 121 -9.25 3.50 3.87
N LEU A 122 -10.04 2.73 3.12
CA LEU A 122 -9.97 1.26 3.12
C LEU A 122 -8.58 0.77 2.72
N LEU A 123 -7.99 1.33 1.67
CA LEU A 123 -6.66 0.93 1.21
C LEU A 123 -5.55 1.24 2.22
N ILE A 124 -5.69 2.30 3.03
CA ILE A 124 -4.76 2.60 4.13
C ILE A 124 -4.99 1.63 5.30
N GLU A 125 -6.24 1.36 5.67
CA GLU A 125 -6.59 0.40 6.73
C GLU A 125 -6.05 -1.00 6.42
N CYS A 126 -6.16 -1.45 5.17
CA CYS A 126 -5.61 -2.71 4.68
C CYS A 126 -4.10 -2.65 4.39
N ARG A 127 -3.42 -1.53 4.68
CA ARG A 127 -1.98 -1.31 4.45
C ARG A 127 -1.54 -1.52 3.00
N LEU A 128 -2.43 -1.34 2.04
CA LEU A 128 -2.14 -1.53 0.60
C LEU A 128 -1.56 -0.28 -0.06
N ILE A 129 -1.88 0.89 0.50
CA ILE A 129 -1.27 2.17 0.12
C ILE A 129 -0.80 2.92 1.36
N TYR A 130 0.23 3.74 1.17
CA TYR A 130 0.87 4.52 2.22
C TYR A 130 0.80 5.99 1.88
N LYS A 131 0.53 6.80 2.91
CA LYS A 131 0.45 8.26 2.81
C LYS A 131 1.68 8.87 3.48
N PHE A 132 2.74 9.09 2.71
CA PHE A 132 3.96 9.73 3.23
C PHE A 132 3.80 11.24 3.43
N ASN A 133 2.80 11.86 2.80
CA ASN A 133 2.33 13.22 3.10
C ASN A 133 0.89 13.41 2.58
N ASP A 134 0.31 14.59 2.83
CA ASP A 134 -1.05 14.95 2.40
C ASP A 134 -1.31 14.90 0.90
N ARG A 135 -0.27 14.72 0.08
CA ARG A 135 -0.36 14.87 -1.38
C ARG A 135 -0.11 13.60 -2.15
N TYR A 136 0.61 12.62 -1.62
CA TYR A 136 1.05 11.46 -2.40
C TYR A 136 0.83 10.15 -1.65
N PHE A 137 0.24 9.20 -2.38
CA PHE A 137 0.03 7.82 -2.01
C PHE A 137 0.97 6.91 -2.81
N SER A 138 1.53 5.91 -2.15
CA SER A 138 2.37 4.88 -2.77
C SER A 138 1.84 3.50 -2.42
N CYS A 139 1.88 2.53 -3.33
CA CYS A 139 1.45 1.16 -3.07
C CYS A 139 2.56 0.33 -2.40
N VAL A 140 2.23 -0.80 -1.75
CA VAL A 140 3.20 -1.77 -1.17
C VAL A 140 4.02 -2.51 -2.21
N SER A 141 3.44 -2.83 -3.35
CA SER A 141 4.15 -3.51 -4.41
C SER A 141 3.38 -3.26 -5.68
N GLU A 142 4.06 -2.88 -6.75
CA GLU A 142 3.42 -2.75 -8.05
C GLU A 142 2.85 -4.09 -8.48
N ASN A 143 3.63 -5.17 -8.33
CA ASN A 143 3.18 -6.52 -8.64
C ASN A 143 1.99 -6.95 -7.76
N THR A 144 2.07 -6.75 -6.44
CA THR A 144 0.97 -7.16 -5.57
C THR A 144 -0.27 -6.30 -5.77
N ALA A 145 -0.13 -5.01 -6.03
CA ALA A 145 -1.28 -4.16 -6.30
C ALA A 145 -1.93 -4.46 -7.66
N LEU A 146 -1.15 -4.85 -8.68
CA LEU A 146 -1.66 -5.37 -9.95
C LEU A 146 -2.48 -6.64 -9.74
N ILE A 147 -1.96 -7.58 -8.95
CA ILE A 147 -2.62 -8.85 -8.68
C ILE A 147 -3.89 -8.63 -7.85
N LEU A 148 -3.82 -7.87 -6.77
CA LEU A 148 -4.98 -7.50 -5.96
C LEU A 148 -6.05 -6.75 -6.77
N SER A 149 -5.64 -5.92 -7.74
CA SER A 149 -6.61 -5.32 -8.66
C SER A 149 -7.22 -6.35 -9.62
N ALA A 150 -6.47 -7.32 -10.13
CA ALA A 150 -7.04 -8.37 -10.98
C ALA A 150 -8.08 -9.20 -10.19
N LEU A 151 -7.74 -9.56 -8.96
CA LEU A 151 -8.62 -10.27 -8.03
C LEU A 151 -9.87 -9.49 -7.69
N SER A 152 -9.74 -8.19 -7.45
CA SER A 152 -10.89 -7.34 -7.17
C SER A 152 -11.93 -7.38 -8.28
N ARG A 153 -11.48 -7.33 -9.55
CA ARG A 153 -12.35 -7.41 -10.71
C ARG A 153 -12.99 -8.78 -10.79
N LYS A 154 -12.22 -9.84 -10.55
CA LYS A 154 -12.74 -11.20 -10.57
C LYS A 154 -13.79 -11.43 -9.47
N LYS A 155 -13.57 -10.90 -8.28
CA LYS A 155 -14.55 -10.89 -7.18
C LYS A 155 -15.81 -10.12 -7.57
N ILE A 156 -15.67 -8.92 -8.12
CA ILE A 156 -16.82 -8.12 -8.60
C ILE A 156 -17.61 -8.88 -9.67
N ASP A 157 -16.92 -9.51 -10.63
CA ASP A 157 -17.56 -10.30 -11.68
C ASP A 157 -18.35 -11.48 -11.10
N LEU A 158 -17.82 -12.13 -10.05
CA LEU A 158 -18.49 -13.24 -9.35
C LEU A 158 -19.64 -12.76 -8.45
N ASP A 159 -19.50 -11.61 -7.79
CA ASP A 159 -20.55 -11.02 -6.94
C ASP A 159 -21.73 -10.48 -7.78
N CYS A 160 -21.51 -10.19 -9.06
CA CYS A 160 -22.55 -9.80 -10.03
C CYS A 160 -23.27 -11.01 -10.67
N ASP A 161 -22.80 -12.22 -10.45
CA ASP A 161 -23.48 -13.45 -10.88
C ASP A 161 -24.47 -13.88 -9.79
N GLU A 162 -25.73 -13.41 -9.89
CA GLU A 162 -26.77 -13.58 -8.86
C GLU A 162 -27.07 -15.07 -8.54
N ASP A 163 -26.68 -15.99 -9.43
CA ASP A 163 -26.89 -17.43 -9.31
C ASP A 163 -25.67 -18.19 -8.74
N ALA A 164 -24.52 -17.52 -8.54
CA ALA A 164 -23.31 -18.15 -8.00
C ALA A 164 -23.34 -18.15 -6.46
N PRO A 165 -23.49 -19.31 -5.79
CA PRO A 165 -23.44 -19.34 -4.34
C PRO A 165 -22.02 -19.00 -3.86
N VAL A 166 -21.90 -18.04 -2.94
CA VAL A 166 -20.64 -17.76 -2.22
C VAL A 166 -20.28 -19.01 -1.42
N THR A 167 -19.44 -19.85 -2.00
CA THR A 167 -19.09 -21.19 -1.54
C THR A 167 -17.62 -21.26 -1.17
N GLN A 168 -17.19 -22.37 -0.55
CA GLN A 168 -15.78 -22.61 -0.28
C GLN A 168 -14.93 -22.57 -1.57
N ASP A 169 -15.51 -23.00 -2.70
CA ASP A 169 -14.93 -22.91 -4.05
C ASP A 169 -14.66 -21.46 -4.52
N TYR A 170 -15.49 -20.48 -4.12
CA TYR A 170 -15.27 -19.06 -4.42
C TYR A 170 -13.95 -18.55 -3.82
N TYR A 171 -13.67 -18.96 -2.58
CA TYR A 171 -12.43 -18.59 -1.89
C TYR A 171 -11.23 -19.40 -2.40
N GLU A 172 -11.43 -20.65 -2.82
CA GLU A 172 -10.37 -21.47 -3.45
C GLU A 172 -9.94 -20.91 -4.81
N VAL A 173 -10.88 -20.45 -5.65
CA VAL A 173 -10.56 -19.78 -6.94
C VAL A 173 -9.77 -18.50 -6.71
N LEU A 174 -10.15 -17.71 -5.69
CA LEU A 174 -9.37 -16.55 -5.30
C LEU A 174 -7.98 -16.99 -4.79
N ARG A 175 -7.89 -18.07 -4.00
CA ARG A 175 -6.64 -18.64 -3.46
C ARG A 175 -5.67 -19.13 -4.53
N ASP A 176 -6.15 -19.78 -5.57
CA ASP A 176 -5.34 -20.29 -6.68
C ASP A 176 -4.72 -19.15 -7.51
N LEU A 177 -5.39 -17.99 -7.56
CA LEU A 177 -4.84 -16.77 -8.14
C LEU A 177 -3.72 -16.14 -7.26
N PHE A 178 -3.60 -16.54 -5.99
CA PHE A 178 -2.55 -16.09 -5.05
C PHE A 178 -1.36 -17.02 -4.94
N GLU A 179 -1.49 -18.31 -5.25
CA GLU A 179 -0.37 -19.26 -5.20
C GLU A 179 0.90 -18.71 -5.88
N PRO A 180 0.83 -18.09 -7.09
CA PRO A 180 1.99 -17.49 -7.74
C PRO A 180 2.62 -16.29 -7.01
N LEU A 181 1.91 -15.60 -6.10
CA LEU A 181 2.44 -14.50 -5.28
C LEU A 181 3.31 -14.98 -4.11
N PHE A 182 3.09 -16.22 -3.67
CA PHE A 182 3.75 -16.82 -2.51
C PHE A 182 4.64 -18.00 -2.89
N ALA A 183 4.57 -18.47 -4.14
CA ALA A 183 5.55 -19.37 -4.71
C ALA A 183 6.93 -18.71 -4.60
N GLU A 184 7.78 -19.30 -3.78
CA GLU A 184 9.15 -18.83 -3.57
C GLU A 184 9.90 -18.84 -4.90
N GLU A 185 10.43 -17.68 -5.31
CA GLU A 185 11.73 -17.63 -5.99
C GLU A 185 12.85 -17.71 -4.95
#